data_AF-A0A1Q5TTN4-F1
#
_entry.id   AF-A0A1Q5TTN4-F1
#
_cell.length_a   1.000
_cell.length_b   1.000
_cell.length_c   1.000
_cell.angle_alpha   90.00
_cell.angle_beta   90.00
_cell.angle_gamma   90.00
#
_symmetry.space_group_name_H-M   'P 1'
#
loop_
_entity.id
_entity.type
_entity.pdbx_description
1 polymer ?
#
loop_
_entity_poly.entity_id
_entity_poly.type
_entity_poly.pdbx_seq_one_letter_code
_entity_poly.pdbx_strand_id
1 'polypeptide(L)'
;MIFNTDNFWIRNPELVSISTLRPEGTSNQFAAKYLTNLIGKPLDILLFDTIDLASEYVENHESCTFLVVNTYQRVDNFYMNKNTFLLESFFYLSLAYYLSCKISLALEKKIDEQQTIKIIKQTGNMKLIG
;
A
#
# COMPACT_ATOMS: atom_id res chain seq x y z
N MET A 1 6.49 14.10 10.73
CA MET A 1 7.49 13.30 9.99
C MET A 1 8.03 14.22 8.92
N ILE A 2 9.33 14.55 8.93
CA ILE A 2 9.94 15.37 7.88
C ILE A 2 10.28 14.40 6.75
N PHE A 3 9.67 14.58 5.59
CA PHE A 3 9.92 13.76 4.40
C PHE A 3 11.17 14.29 3.72
N ASN A 4 12.21 13.47 3.60
CA ASN A 4 13.37 13.82 2.79
C ASN A 4 12.99 13.60 1.32
N THR A 5 12.83 14.70 0.57
CA THR A 5 12.46 14.72 -0.85
C THR A 5 13.67 14.90 -1.77
N ASP A 6 14.90 14.90 -1.24
CA ASP A 6 16.10 15.39 -1.94
C ASP A 6 16.45 14.59 -3.21
N ASN A 7 15.81 13.43 -3.44
CA ASN A 7 16.02 12.57 -4.60
C ASN A 7 14.74 12.15 -5.34
N PHE A 8 13.59 12.80 -5.10
CA PHE A 8 12.35 12.48 -5.84
C PHE A 8 12.10 13.53 -6.93
N TRP A 9 12.21 13.13 -8.19
CA TRP A 9 12.34 14.08 -9.31
C TRP A 9 11.06 14.21 -10.16
N ILE A 10 10.08 13.31 -9.99
CA ILE A 10 8.82 13.42 -10.73
C ILE A 10 8.02 14.62 -10.24
N ARG A 11 7.85 15.57 -11.17
CA ARG A 11 6.87 16.66 -11.08
C ARG A 11 5.95 16.58 -12.28
N ASN A 12 4.96 15.71 -12.24
CA ASN A 12 3.92 15.65 -13.26
C ASN A 12 2.75 16.57 -12.83
N PRO A 13 2.55 17.75 -13.44
CA PRO A 13 1.47 18.66 -13.07
C PRO A 13 0.08 18.10 -13.38
N GLU A 14 -0.04 17.21 -14.36
CA GLU A 14 -1.31 16.62 -14.80
C GLU A 14 -1.79 15.45 -13.93
N LEU A 15 -0.92 14.92 -13.06
CA LEU A 15 -1.28 13.81 -12.19
C LEU A 15 -2.32 14.25 -11.14
N VAL A 16 -3.47 13.59 -11.07
CA VAL A 16 -4.53 13.91 -10.10
C VAL A 16 -4.81 12.77 -9.12
N SER A 17 -4.42 11.55 -9.46
CA SER A 17 -4.73 10.37 -8.66
C SER A 17 -3.65 9.28 -8.70
N ILE A 18 -3.72 8.40 -7.71
CA ILE A 18 -2.90 7.20 -7.56
C ILE A 18 -3.84 6.00 -7.46
N SER A 19 -3.75 5.04 -8.38
CA SER A 19 -4.41 3.74 -8.26
C SER A 19 -3.53 2.76 -7.49
N THR A 20 -4.12 2.04 -6.53
CA THR A 20 -3.42 0.99 -5.79
C THR A 20 -4.39 -0.03 -5.17
N LEU A 21 -3.87 -1.02 -4.46
CA LEU A 21 -4.63 -2.13 -3.90
C LEU A 21 -5.37 -1.78 -2.61
N ARG A 22 -6.57 -2.32 -2.49
CA ARG A 22 -7.34 -2.46 -1.25
C ARG A 22 -6.68 -3.44 -0.25
N PRO A 23 -7.23 -3.55 0.99
CA PRO A 23 -8.22 -2.66 1.61
C PRO A 23 -7.63 -1.33 2.09
N GLU A 24 -8.52 -0.47 2.59
CA GLU A 24 -8.15 0.78 3.23
C GLU A 24 -7.25 0.57 4.46
N GLY A 25 -6.29 1.47 4.62
CA GLY A 25 -5.28 1.51 5.68
C GLY A 25 -4.34 0.32 5.67
N THR A 26 -4.05 -0.20 4.49
CA THR A 26 -2.91 -1.11 4.23
C THR A 26 -1.65 -0.32 3.93
N SER A 27 -0.50 -1.00 3.94
CA SER A 27 0.78 -0.43 3.51
C SER A 27 0.70 0.21 2.12
N ASN A 28 -0.10 -0.34 1.19
CA ASN A 28 -0.31 0.23 -0.15
C ASN A 28 -0.92 1.62 -0.07
N GLN A 29 -2.02 1.80 0.69
CA GLN A 29 -2.63 3.11 0.86
C GLN A 29 -1.68 4.09 1.56
N PHE A 30 -0.93 3.65 2.57
CA PHE A 30 0.03 4.53 3.24
C PHE A 30 1.22 4.91 2.34
N ALA A 31 1.70 3.98 1.51
CA ALA A 31 2.72 4.27 0.50
C ALA A 31 2.19 5.25 -0.56
N ALA A 32 0.92 5.15 -0.95
CA ALA A 32 0.28 6.12 -1.84
C ALA A 32 0.22 7.52 -1.20
N LYS A 33 -0.17 7.61 0.09
CA LYS A 33 -0.14 8.88 0.85
C LYS A 33 1.26 9.45 0.95
N TYR A 34 2.26 8.59 1.15
CA TYR A 34 3.66 8.99 1.18
C TYR A 34 4.10 9.56 -0.18
N LEU A 35 3.72 8.90 -1.28
CA LEU A 35 3.97 9.39 -2.64
C LEU A 35 3.30 10.74 -2.90
N THR A 36 2.07 10.95 -2.45
CA THR A 36 1.39 12.26 -2.51
C THR A 36 2.24 13.36 -1.85
N ASN A 37 2.83 13.07 -0.69
CA ASN A 37 3.72 14.01 0.00
C ASN A 37 5.02 14.25 -0.77
N LEU A 38 5.61 13.21 -1.38
CA LEU A 38 6.81 13.35 -2.21
C LEU A 38 6.58 14.23 -3.45
N ILE A 39 5.42 14.09 -4.09
CA ILE A 39 5.02 14.90 -5.26
C ILE A 39 4.73 16.36 -4.85
N GLY A 40 4.38 16.58 -3.58
CA GLY A 40 4.15 17.93 -3.04
C GLY A 40 2.83 18.56 -3.44
N LYS A 41 1.83 17.74 -3.86
CA LYS A 41 0.48 18.20 -4.19
C LYS A 41 -0.56 17.14 -3.80
N PRO A 42 -1.82 17.52 -3.51
CA PRO A 42 -2.86 16.55 -3.20
C PRO A 42 -3.17 15.66 -4.40
N LEU A 43 -3.33 14.36 -4.14
CA LEU A 43 -3.71 13.34 -5.13
C LEU A 43 -4.79 12.45 -4.52
N ASP A 44 -5.79 12.09 -5.32
CA ASP A 44 -6.81 11.13 -4.91
C ASP A 44 -6.23 9.71 -4.90
N ILE A 45 -6.49 8.95 -3.83
CA ILE A 45 -6.04 7.56 -3.74
C ILE A 45 -7.21 6.63 -4.06
N LEU A 46 -7.14 6.02 -5.23
CA LEU A 46 -8.14 5.09 -5.76
C LEU A 46 -7.75 3.66 -5.38
N LEU A 47 -8.63 3.00 -4.61
CA LEU A 47 -8.38 1.65 -4.08
C LEU A 47 -9.18 0.60 -4.83
N PHE A 48 -8.50 -0.35 -5.47
CA PHE A 48 -9.08 -1.43 -6.26
C PHE A 48 -8.95 -2.79 -5.58
N ASP A 49 -9.86 -3.72 -5.89
CA ASP A 49 -9.89 -5.06 -5.28
C ASP A 49 -8.72 -5.95 -5.75
N THR A 50 -8.19 -5.71 -6.95
CA THR A 50 -7.01 -6.40 -7.50
C THR A 50 -6.01 -5.41 -8.08
N ILE A 51 -4.74 -5.84 -8.15
CA ILE A 51 -3.69 -5.05 -8.78
C ILE A 51 -3.93 -4.92 -10.29
N ASP A 52 -4.43 -5.98 -10.94
CA ASP A 52 -4.73 -5.95 -12.38
C ASP A 52 -5.76 -4.87 -12.72
N LEU A 53 -6.83 -4.74 -11.92
CA LEU A 53 -7.83 -3.67 -12.09
C LEU A 53 -7.24 -2.28 -11.86
N ALA A 54 -6.33 -2.14 -10.90
CA ALA A 54 -5.63 -0.87 -10.66
C ALA A 54 -4.72 -0.48 -11.83
N SER A 55 -4.06 -1.46 -12.45
CA SER A 55 -3.22 -1.26 -13.64
C SER A 55 -4.07 -0.91 -14.87
N GLU A 56 -5.11 -1.68 -15.15
CA GLU A 56 -6.03 -1.46 -16.29
C GLU A 56 -6.68 -0.07 -16.24
N TYR A 57 -7.00 0.41 -15.04
CA TYR A 57 -7.53 1.76 -14.87
C TYR A 57 -6.57 2.83 -15.42
N VAL A 58 -5.27 2.73 -15.17
CA VAL A 58 -4.28 3.73 -15.59
C VAL A 58 -4.05 3.72 -17.11
N GLU A 59 -4.23 2.57 -17.77
CA GLU A 59 -4.13 2.49 -19.24
C GLU A 59 -5.14 3.40 -19.96
N ASN A 60 -6.24 3.75 -19.29
CA ASN A 60 -7.29 4.61 -19.84
C ASN A 60 -7.34 6.01 -19.20
N HIS A 61 -6.44 6.31 -18.26
CA HIS A 61 -6.46 7.56 -17.48
C HIS A 61 -5.05 8.12 -17.32
N GLU A 62 -4.62 8.97 -18.27
CA GLU A 62 -3.26 9.56 -18.30
C GLU A 62 -2.91 10.39 -17.06
N SER A 63 -3.92 10.97 -16.39
CA SER A 63 -3.77 11.74 -15.16
C SER A 63 -3.73 10.87 -13.89
N CYS A 64 -3.70 9.54 -14.02
CA CYS A 64 -3.59 8.60 -12.90
C CYS A 64 -2.26 7.85 -12.97
N THR A 65 -1.65 7.58 -11.81
CA THR A 65 -0.46 6.72 -11.74
C THR A 65 -0.76 5.45 -10.96
N PHE A 66 -0.14 4.36 -11.37
CA PHE A 66 -0.31 3.05 -10.75
C PHE A 66 0.82 2.80 -9.74
N LEU A 67 0.45 2.51 -8.49
CA LEU A 67 1.38 2.16 -7.43
C LEU A 67 1.24 0.69 -7.04
N VAL A 68 2.35 -0.05 -7.17
CA VAL A 68 2.46 -1.46 -6.78
C VAL A 68 3.71 -1.70 -5.94
N VAL A 69 3.60 -2.62 -4.99
CA VAL A 69 4.75 -3.09 -4.22
C VAL A 69 5.60 -4.04 -5.07
N ASN A 70 6.91 -3.86 -5.05
CA ASN A 70 7.83 -4.71 -5.82
C ASN A 70 7.78 -6.20 -5.43
N THR A 71 7.30 -6.52 -4.22
CA THR A 71 7.15 -7.91 -3.76
C THR A 71 5.89 -8.59 -4.27
N TYR A 72 5.06 -7.91 -5.05
CA TYR A 72 3.82 -8.50 -5.58
C TYR A 72 4.13 -9.64 -6.54
N GLN A 73 3.36 -10.71 -6.44
CA GLN A 73 3.53 -11.87 -7.31
C GLN A 73 3.23 -11.47 -8.76
N ARG A 74 4.19 -11.66 -9.67
CA ARG A 74 4.12 -11.24 -11.08
C ARG A 74 4.26 -9.73 -11.29
N VAL A 75 4.97 -9.02 -10.41
CA VAL A 75 5.25 -7.58 -10.62
C VAL A 75 5.89 -7.29 -11.98
N ASP A 76 6.67 -8.23 -12.51
CA ASP A 76 7.31 -8.16 -13.83
C ASP A 76 6.32 -7.89 -14.96
N ASN A 77 5.08 -8.38 -14.84
CA ASN A 77 4.04 -8.12 -15.83
C ASN A 77 3.75 -6.62 -15.99
N PHE A 78 3.85 -5.85 -14.91
CA PHE A 78 3.60 -4.41 -14.94
C PHE A 78 4.81 -3.66 -15.52
N TYR A 79 6.04 -4.14 -15.25
CA TYR A 79 7.24 -3.57 -15.87
C TYR A 79 7.33 -3.86 -17.37
N MET A 80 6.72 -4.95 -17.84
CA MET A 80 6.67 -5.33 -19.25
C MET A 80 5.40 -4.88 -19.97
N ASN A 81 4.51 -4.14 -19.29
CA ASN A 81 3.26 -3.68 -19.90
C ASN A 81 3.57 -2.59 -20.95
N LYS A 82 3.12 -2.79 -22.20
CA LYS A 82 3.32 -1.84 -23.31
C LYS A 82 2.51 -0.55 -23.21
N ASN A 83 1.47 -0.54 -22.38
CA ASN A 83 0.53 0.57 -22.22
C ASN A 83 0.86 1.44 -21.00
N THR A 84 1.83 1.04 -20.17
CA THR A 84 2.27 1.81 -19.00
C THR A 84 3.80 1.91 -19.00
N PHE A 85 4.33 2.92 -18.31
CA PHE A 85 5.76 3.10 -18.18
C PHE A 85 6.13 3.25 -16.71
N LEU A 86 7.25 2.66 -16.30
CA LEU A 86 7.78 2.84 -14.96
C LEU A 86 8.27 4.27 -14.78
N LEU A 87 7.52 5.06 -14.01
CA LEU A 87 7.92 6.44 -13.74
C LEU A 87 9.10 6.51 -12.77
N GLU A 88 9.00 5.88 -11.60
CA GLU A 88 10.05 5.87 -10.57
C GLU A 88 9.79 4.78 -9.52
N SER A 89 10.80 4.54 -8.67
CA SER A 89 10.71 3.66 -7.51
C SER A 89 11.15 4.41 -6.27
N PHE A 90 10.47 4.20 -5.14
CA PHE A 90 10.84 4.78 -3.86
C PHE A 90 10.77 3.72 -2.75
N PHE A 91 11.52 3.97 -1.68
CA PHE A 91 11.45 3.17 -0.47
C PHE A 91 10.45 3.78 0.49
N TYR A 92 9.51 2.97 0.95
CA TYR A 92 8.58 3.31 2.02
C TYR A 92 8.78 2.35 3.19
N LEU A 93 9.28 2.87 4.30
CA LEU A 93 9.39 2.11 5.54
C LEU A 93 8.05 2.16 6.26
N SER A 94 7.35 1.03 6.34
CA SER A 94 6.15 0.93 7.15
C SER A 94 6.48 1.09 8.64
N LEU A 95 5.63 1.78 9.38
CA LEU A 95 5.76 1.88 10.83
C LEU A 95 5.66 0.48 11.46
N ALA A 96 6.46 0.26 12.50
CA ALA A 96 6.36 -0.96 13.30
C ALA A 96 4.94 -1.09 13.86
N TYR A 97 4.32 -2.25 13.65
CA TYR A 97 3.05 -2.59 14.23
C TYR A 97 3.25 -3.64 15.33
N TYR A 98 2.50 -3.49 16.41
CA TYR A 98 2.49 -4.44 17.51
C TYR A 98 1.19 -5.23 17.46
N LEU A 99 1.29 -6.54 17.59
CA LEU A 99 0.12 -7.40 17.78
C LEU A 99 -0.14 -7.52 19.28
N SER A 100 -1.35 -7.18 19.72
CA SER A 100 -1.77 -7.26 21.12
C SER A 100 -2.91 -8.25 21.30
N CYS A 101 -2.72 -9.25 22.17
CA CYS A 101 -3.76 -10.21 22.54
C CYS A 101 -4.46 -9.81 23.83
N LYS A 102 -5.78 -10.03 23.88
CA LYS A 102 -6.58 -9.83 25.10
C LYS A 102 -6.24 -10.88 26.17
N ILE A 103 -5.85 -12.09 25.76
CA ILE A 103 -5.53 -13.21 26.65
C ILE A 103 -4.23 -13.87 26.15
N SER A 104 -3.09 -13.58 26.79
CA SER A 104 -1.78 -14.14 26.39
C SER A 104 -1.78 -15.66 26.37
N LEU A 105 -2.34 -16.31 27.40
CA LEU A 105 -2.49 -17.76 27.51
C LEU A 105 -3.21 -18.41 26.32
N ALA A 106 -4.25 -17.76 25.79
CA ALA A 106 -5.00 -18.28 24.66
C ALA A 106 -4.21 -18.15 23.34
N LEU A 107 -3.33 -17.15 23.25
CA LEU A 107 -2.42 -16.99 22.12
C LEU A 107 -1.28 -18.00 22.19
N GLU A 108 -0.65 -18.15 23.35
CA GLU A 108 0.41 -19.14 23.61
C GLU A 108 -0.06 -20.54 23.23
N LYS A 109 -1.24 -20.95 23.70
CA LYS A 109 -1.84 -22.25 23.34
C LYS A 109 -2.03 -22.42 21.83
N LYS A 110 -2.49 -21.37 21.12
CA LYS A 110 -2.66 -21.43 19.66
C LYS A 110 -1.33 -21.52 18.91
N ILE A 111 -0.29 -20.88 19.42
CA ILE A 111 1.07 -20.96 18.86
C ILE A 111 1.61 -22.38 19.05
N ASP A 112 1.51 -22.93 20.26
CA ASP A 112 1.96 -24.29 20.58
C ASP A 112 1.23 -25.35 19.74
N GLU A 113 -0.06 -25.14 19.49
CA GLU A 113 -0.91 -26.05 18.69
C GLU A 113 -0.85 -25.75 17.17
N GLN A 114 0.00 -24.83 16.71
CA GLN A 114 0.11 -24.39 15.30
C GLN A 114 -1.23 -24.00 14.65
N GLN A 115 -2.13 -23.39 15.43
CA GLN A 115 -3.46 -23.00 14.95
C GLN A 115 -3.43 -21.64 14.24
N THR A 116 -4.32 -21.49 13.25
CA THR A 116 -4.50 -20.22 12.53
C THR A 116 -4.94 -19.10 13.49
N ILE A 117 -4.14 -18.04 13.58
CA ILE A 117 -4.46 -16.82 14.34
C ILE A 117 -5.15 -15.83 13.40
N LYS A 118 -6.41 -15.50 13.68
CA LYS A 118 -7.13 -14.44 12.96
C LYS A 118 -6.79 -13.08 13.57
N ILE A 119 -6.23 -12.19 12.77
CA ILE A 119 -5.94 -10.80 13.16
C ILE A 119 -7.11 -9.93 12.73
N ILE A 120 -7.67 -9.16 13.67
CA ILE A 120 -8.74 -8.20 13.40
C ILE A 120 -8.16 -6.80 13.55
N LYS A 121 -8.27 -5.98 12.51
CA LYS A 121 -7.87 -4.58 12.52
C LYS A 121 -8.93 -3.77 13.27
N GLN A 122 -8.53 -3.08 14.35
CA GLN A 122 -9.40 -2.13 15.05
C GLN A 122 -8.79 -0.73 14.95
N THR A 123 -9.50 0.19 14.29
CA THR A 123 -9.13 1.60 14.19
C THR A 123 -9.39 2.24 15.56
N GLY A 124 -8.33 2.43 16.34
CA GLY A 124 -8.37 2.85 17.75
C GLY A 124 -8.13 1.65 18.67
N ASN A 125 -6.86 1.42 19.03
CA ASN A 125 -6.37 0.34 19.90
C ASN A 125 -6.95 -1.06 19.61
N MET A 126 -6.15 -1.90 18.94
CA MET A 126 -6.54 -3.28 18.57
C MET A 126 -6.91 -4.14 19.79
N LYS A 127 -8.16 -4.63 19.87
CA LYS A 127 -8.57 -5.78 20.69
C LYS A 127 -8.60 -7.05 19.85
N LEU A 128 -7.96 -8.09 20.35
CA LEU A 128 -8.28 -9.47 19.99
C LEU A 128 -9.55 -9.90 20.75
N ILE A 129 -10.56 -10.37 20.01
CA ILE A 129 -11.71 -11.08 20.58
C ILE A 129 -11.41 -12.57 20.41
N GLY A 130 -11.29 -13.27 21.54
CA GLY A 130 -11.14 -14.72 21.61
C GLY A 130 -12.44 -15.45 21.31
#